data_AF-A0A7S1RL24-F1
#
_entry.id   AF-A0A7S1RL24-F1
#
_cell.length_a   1.000
_cell.length_b   1.000
_cell.length_c   1.000
_cell.angle_alpha   90.00
_cell.angle_beta   90.00
_cell.angle_gamma   90.00
#
_symmetry.space_group_name_H-M   'P 1'
#
loop_
_entity.id
_entity.type
_entity.pdbx_description
1 polymer ?
#
loop_
_entity_poly.entity_id
_entity_poly.type
_entity_poly.pdbx_seq_one_letter_code
_entity_poly.pdbx_strand_id
1 'polypeptide(L)'
;MLAKGVTARIVLKNGAAFHTSMSNLAMVASFFAWGAAPSSKLTSVVVPLALAPLYLDHRAGVASRANDLAVEAGFGKGEFAALFGNLRALGIIAGPLLFGRLYAWGSARTRRRPGLGFWAAASLALAAEVAHQTLPPEQVEEAEQVKQPARSRDARPTVRAMTIE
;
A
#
# COMPACT_ATOMS: atom_id res chain seq x y z
N MET A 1 1.47 6.02 14.70
CA MET A 1 2.60 5.12 15.07
C MET A 1 2.22 3.65 15.05
N LEU A 2 1.04 3.25 15.56
CA LEU A 2 0.55 1.86 15.56
C LEU A 2 0.60 1.18 14.18
N ALA A 3 0.03 1.80 13.13
CA ALA A 3 0.02 1.23 11.78
C ALA A 3 1.43 0.90 11.25
N LYS A 4 2.39 1.81 11.42
CA LYS A 4 3.80 1.57 11.02
C LYS A 4 4.41 0.38 11.76
N GLY A 5 4.11 0.21 13.06
CA GLY A 5 4.60 -0.92 13.84
C GLY A 5 4.02 -2.27 13.39
N VAL A 6 2.74 -2.29 13.02
CA VAL A 6 2.08 -3.48 12.47
C VAL A 6 2.65 -3.83 11.09
N THR A 7 2.72 -2.84 10.18
CA THR A 7 3.33 -3.01 8.85
C THR A 7 4.75 -3.53 8.95
N ALA A 8 5.61 -2.92 9.79
CA ALA A 8 6.98 -3.36 9.97
C ALA A 8 7.06 -4.83 10.43
N ARG A 9 6.23 -5.25 11.39
CA ARG A 9 6.18 -6.65 11.85
C ARG A 9 5.73 -7.62 10.75
N ILE A 10 4.74 -7.24 9.95
CA ILE A 10 4.23 -8.08 8.87
C ILE A 10 5.27 -8.22 7.76
N VAL A 11 5.89 -7.11 7.36
CA VAL A 11 6.95 -7.08 6.34
C VAL A 11 8.16 -7.89 6.79
N LEU A 12 8.65 -7.68 8.02
CA LEU A 12 9.80 -8.44 8.54
C LEU A 12 9.55 -9.95 8.64
N LYS A 13 8.30 -10.37 8.84
CA LYS A 13 7.95 -11.79 8.99
C LYS A 13 7.61 -12.48 7.67
N ASN A 14 6.94 -11.78 6.74
CA ASN A 14 6.34 -12.39 5.54
C ASN A 14 6.82 -11.74 4.22
N GLY A 15 7.65 -10.70 4.29
CA GLY A 15 8.15 -9.95 3.15
C GLY A 15 7.23 -8.81 2.69
N ALA A 16 7.82 -7.89 1.92
CA ALA A 16 7.11 -6.72 1.39
C ALA A 16 6.04 -7.08 0.34
N ALA A 17 6.26 -8.14 -0.45
CA ALA A 17 5.29 -8.62 -1.44
C ALA A 17 4.00 -9.11 -0.78
N PHE A 18 4.12 -9.93 0.27
CA PHE A 18 2.98 -10.42 1.04
C PHE A 18 2.17 -9.27 1.66
N HIS A 19 2.87 -8.31 2.29
CA HIS A 19 2.20 -7.14 2.87
C HIS A 19 1.41 -6.37 1.80
N THR A 20 2.01 -6.13 0.63
CA THR A 20 1.35 -5.45 -0.50
C THR A 20 0.08 -6.18 -0.93
N SER A 21 0.15 -7.51 -1.13
CA SER A 21 -1.00 -8.32 -1.51
C SER A 21 -2.11 -8.30 -0.47
N MET A 22 -1.75 -8.49 0.80
CA MET A 22 -2.69 -8.42 1.91
C MET A 22 -3.36 -7.04 1.99
N SER A 23 -2.60 -5.96 1.81
CA SER A 23 -3.12 -4.60 1.79
C SER A 23 -4.10 -4.35 0.62
N ASN A 24 -3.75 -4.80 -0.59
CA ASN A 24 -4.63 -4.67 -1.75
C ASN A 24 -5.93 -5.45 -1.55
N LEU A 25 -5.85 -6.70 -1.08
CA LEU A 25 -7.03 -7.52 -0.81
C LEU A 25 -7.90 -6.94 0.31
N ALA A 26 -7.29 -6.39 1.37
CA ALA A 26 -8.03 -5.69 2.42
C ALA A 26 -8.75 -4.43 1.89
N MET A 27 -8.12 -3.72 0.95
CA MET A 27 -8.74 -2.58 0.26
C MET A 27 -9.93 -3.01 -0.61
N VAL A 28 -9.76 -4.08 -1.41
CA VAL A 28 -10.83 -4.68 -2.22
C VAL A 28 -12.01 -5.08 -1.34
N ALA A 29 -11.75 -5.80 -0.25
CA ALA A 29 -12.78 -6.23 0.69
C ALA A 29 -13.52 -5.03 1.32
N SER A 30 -12.79 -3.98 1.68
CA SER A 30 -13.37 -2.75 2.25
C SER A 30 -14.31 -2.05 1.27
N PHE A 31 -13.86 -1.83 0.03
CA PHE A 31 -14.69 -1.21 -0.99
C PHE A 31 -15.87 -2.09 -1.41
N PHE A 32 -15.67 -3.40 -1.48
CA PHE A 32 -16.74 -4.34 -1.79
C PHE A 32 -17.82 -4.32 -0.71
N ALA A 33 -17.44 -4.37 0.58
CA ALA A 33 -18.36 -4.26 1.71
C ALA A 33 -19.12 -2.93 1.68
N TRP A 34 -18.42 -1.82 1.42
CA TRP A 34 -19.04 -0.50 1.33
C TRP A 34 -20.07 -0.44 0.20
N GLY A 35 -19.75 -1.03 -0.96
CA GLY A 35 -20.67 -1.10 -2.10
C GLY A 35 -21.86 -2.05 -1.89
N ALA A 36 -21.70 -3.11 -1.11
CA ALA A 36 -22.75 -4.11 -0.87
C ALA A 36 -23.93 -3.57 -0.05
N ALA A 37 -23.66 -2.74 0.96
CA ALA A 37 -24.70 -2.15 1.80
C ALA A 37 -24.31 -0.72 2.23
N PRO A 38 -24.41 0.28 1.33
CA PRO A 38 -23.93 1.64 1.60
C PRO A 38 -24.73 2.37 2.69
N SER A 39 -25.96 1.94 3.00
CA SER A 39 -26.78 2.50 4.08
C SER A 39 -26.48 1.91 5.46
N SER A 40 -25.83 0.75 5.54
CA SER A 40 -25.51 0.10 6.81
C SER A 40 -24.22 0.68 7.38
N LYS A 41 -24.28 1.15 8.64
CA LYS A 41 -23.09 1.68 9.35
C LYS A 41 -21.99 0.63 9.50
N LEU A 42 -22.37 -0.64 9.64
CA LEU A 42 -21.43 -1.74 9.80
C LEU A 42 -20.53 -1.86 8.56
N THR A 43 -21.12 -1.90 7.37
CA THR A 43 -20.42 -2.09 6.09
C THR A 43 -19.81 -0.81 5.53
N SER A 44 -20.40 0.36 5.82
CA SER A 44 -19.90 1.65 5.31
C SER A 44 -18.88 2.34 6.20
N VAL A 45 -18.82 2.02 7.51
CA VAL A 45 -17.92 2.68 8.46
C VAL A 45 -17.07 1.67 9.22
N VAL A 46 -17.70 0.72 9.90
CA VAL A 46 -16.99 -0.18 10.83
C VAL A 46 -16.01 -1.09 10.10
N VAL A 47 -16.45 -1.76 9.03
CA VAL A 47 -15.59 -2.67 8.25
C VAL A 47 -14.41 -1.93 7.60
N PRO A 48 -14.59 -0.82 6.85
CA PRO A 48 -13.47 -0.07 6.31
C PRO A 48 -12.51 0.45 7.39
N LEU A 49 -13.03 0.94 8.53
CA LEU A 49 -12.19 1.44 9.62
C LEU A 49 -11.37 0.32 10.27
N ALA A 50 -11.97 -0.86 10.47
CA ALA A 50 -11.30 -2.03 11.02
C ALA A 50 -10.19 -2.54 10.08
N LEU A 51 -10.39 -2.43 8.77
CA LEU A 51 -9.42 -2.85 7.74
C LEU A 51 -8.40 -1.76 7.39
N ALA A 52 -8.65 -0.48 7.71
CA ALA A 52 -7.78 0.64 7.39
C ALA A 52 -6.31 0.42 7.78
N PRO A 53 -5.97 -0.11 8.98
CA PRO A 53 -4.58 -0.38 9.33
C PRO A 53 -3.86 -1.32 8.36
N LEU A 54 -4.59 -2.21 7.67
CA LEU A 54 -4.03 -3.18 6.74
C LEU A 54 -3.79 -2.59 5.35
N TYR A 55 -4.58 -1.62 4.89
CA TYR A 55 -4.47 -1.08 3.52
C TYR A 55 -3.95 0.35 3.40
N LEU A 56 -3.78 1.08 4.51
CA LEU A 56 -3.26 2.46 4.47
C LEU A 56 -1.87 2.58 3.84
N ASP A 57 -1.09 1.49 3.82
CA ASP A 57 0.25 1.45 3.23
C ASP A 57 0.41 0.36 2.15
N HIS A 58 -0.62 0.18 1.32
CA HIS A 58 -0.67 -0.80 0.21
C HIS A 58 0.41 -0.62 -0.87
N ARG A 59 1.22 0.44 -0.80
CA ARG A 59 2.21 0.80 -1.82
C ARG A 59 3.66 0.69 -1.37
N ALA A 60 3.91 0.41 -0.09
CA ALA A 60 5.27 0.49 0.47
C ALA A 60 6.25 -0.43 -0.26
N GLY A 61 5.85 -1.68 -0.54
CA GLY A 61 6.68 -2.65 -1.25
C GLY A 61 6.92 -2.26 -2.71
N VAL A 62 5.86 -1.97 -3.45
CA VAL A 62 5.94 -1.61 -4.89
C VAL A 62 6.74 -0.32 -5.09
N ALA A 63 6.55 0.69 -4.23
CA ALA A 63 7.28 1.95 -4.33
C ALA A 63 8.78 1.79 -4.07
N SER A 64 9.17 0.93 -3.11
CA SER A 64 10.59 0.62 -2.89
C SER A 64 11.18 -0.07 -4.12
N ARG A 65 10.49 -1.08 -4.67
CA ARG A 65 10.96 -1.81 -5.86
C ARG A 65 11.07 -0.90 -7.08
N ALA A 66 10.07 -0.07 -7.33
CA ALA A 66 10.10 0.87 -8.44
C ALA A 66 11.25 1.88 -8.31
N ASN A 67 11.56 2.31 -7.08
CA ASN A 67 12.72 3.15 -6.82
C ASN A 67 14.05 2.42 -7.09
N ASP A 68 14.17 1.16 -6.67
CA ASP A 68 15.39 0.39 -6.87
C ASP A 68 15.63 0.11 -8.38
N LEU A 69 14.58 -0.28 -9.12
CA LEU A 69 14.64 -0.43 -10.59
C LEU A 69 14.94 0.89 -11.32
N ALA A 70 14.42 2.01 -10.83
CA ALA A 70 14.72 3.31 -11.44
C ALA A 70 16.20 3.68 -11.25
N VAL A 71 16.77 3.39 -10.08
CA VAL A 71 18.19 3.61 -9.82
C VAL A 71 19.06 2.73 -10.72
N GLU A 72 18.68 1.46 -10.91
CA GLU A 72 19.36 0.55 -11.85
C GLU A 72 19.29 1.06 -13.29
N ALA A 73 18.18 1.71 -13.68
CA ALA A 73 18.01 2.37 -14.97
C ALA A 73 18.73 3.74 -15.08
N GLY A 74 19.48 4.16 -14.06
CA GLY A 74 20.27 5.39 -14.06
C GLY A 74 19.54 6.64 -13.56
N PHE A 75 18.32 6.52 -13.04
CA PHE A 75 17.63 7.65 -12.43
C PHE A 75 18.20 8.00 -11.05
N GLY A 76 18.24 9.29 -10.73
CA GLY A 76 18.49 9.71 -9.35
C GLY A 76 17.33 9.30 -8.44
N LYS A 77 17.60 8.85 -7.21
CA LYS A 77 16.55 8.52 -6.21
C LYS A 77 15.56 9.68 -6.01
N GLY A 78 16.07 10.92 -5.95
CA GLY A 78 15.24 12.12 -5.81
C GLY A 78 14.45 12.45 -7.07
N GLU A 79 15.02 12.20 -8.25
CA GLU A 79 14.37 12.40 -9.54
C GLU A 79 13.20 11.45 -9.72
N PHE A 80 13.41 10.15 -9.51
CA PHE A 80 12.34 9.16 -9.55
C PHE A 80 11.25 9.48 -8.53
N ALA A 81 11.61 9.82 -7.29
CA ALA A 81 10.64 10.18 -6.26
C ALA A 81 9.78 11.40 -6.65
N ALA A 82 10.38 12.41 -7.31
CA ALA A 82 9.66 13.57 -7.81
C ALA A 82 8.70 13.21 -8.96
N LEU A 83 9.17 12.44 -9.96
CA LEU A 83 8.35 11.98 -11.09
C LEU A 83 7.18 11.11 -10.61
N PHE A 84 7.46 10.16 -9.72
CA PHE A 84 6.43 9.31 -9.11
C PHE A 84 5.44 10.13 -8.28
N GLY A 85 5.91 11.14 -7.56
CA GLY A 85 5.08 12.09 -6.84
C GLY A 85 4.10 12.83 -7.76
N ASN A 86 4.58 13.33 -8.90
CA ASN A 86 3.76 14.01 -9.90
C ASN A 86 2.70 13.09 -10.51
N LEU A 87 3.08 11.86 -10.88
CA LEU A 87 2.14 10.86 -11.40
C LEU A 87 1.03 10.56 -10.38
N ARG A 88 1.39 10.43 -9.10
CA ARG A 88 0.41 10.23 -8.03
C ARG A 88 -0.51 11.44 -7.86
N ALA A 89 0.02 12.66 -7.94
CA ALA A 89 -0.79 13.87 -7.84
C ALA A 89 -1.87 13.90 -8.92
N LEU A 90 -1.54 13.51 -10.15
CA LEU A 90 -2.53 13.34 -11.22
C LEU A 90 -3.61 12.31 -10.85
N GLY A 91 -3.23 11.17 -10.28
CA GLY A 91 -4.18 10.17 -9.79
C GLY A 91 -5.10 10.70 -8.69
N ILE A 92 -4.58 11.51 -7.77
CA ILE A 92 -5.36 12.14 -6.69
C ILE A 92 -6.36 13.17 -7.26
N ILE A 93 -6.01 13.88 -8.33
CA ILE A 93 -6.90 14.83 -9.00
C ILE A 93 -7.95 14.08 -9.83
N ALA A 94 -7.53 13.09 -10.61
CA ALA A 94 -8.41 12.36 -11.53
C ALA A 94 -9.38 11.42 -10.79
N GLY A 95 -8.94 10.82 -9.68
CA GLY A 95 -9.73 9.85 -8.91
C GLY A 95 -11.11 10.37 -8.51
N PRO A 96 -11.22 11.47 -7.74
CA PRO A 96 -12.49 12.05 -7.34
C PRO A 96 -13.39 12.44 -8.51
N LEU A 97 -12.81 12.93 -9.63
CA LEU A 97 -13.58 13.26 -10.82
C LEU A 97 -14.19 12.02 -11.47
N LEU A 98 -13.41 10.94 -11.59
CA LEU A 98 -13.87 9.68 -12.17
C LEU A 98 -14.93 9.01 -11.27
N PHE A 99 -14.60 8.80 -10.00
CA PHE A 99 -15.50 8.12 -9.05
C PHE A 99 -16.71 8.98 -8.69
N GLY A 100 -16.59 10.30 -8.65
CA GLY A 100 -17.71 11.21 -8.42
C GLY A 100 -18.74 11.14 -9.55
N ARG A 101 -18.30 11.13 -10.81
CA ARG A 101 -19.20 10.92 -11.97
C ARG A 101 -19.84 9.54 -11.95
N LEU A 102 -19.07 8.50 -11.62
CA LEU A 102 -19.58 7.14 -11.54
C LEU A 102 -20.61 6.97 -10.40
N TYR A 103 -20.34 7.58 -9.24
CA TYR A 103 -21.25 7.59 -8.11
C TYR A 103 -22.55 8.35 -8.42
N ALA A 104 -22.45 9.52 -9.06
CA ALA A 104 -23.61 10.29 -9.50
C ALA A 104 -24.46 9.51 -10.51
N TRP A 105 -23.81 8.81 -11.46
CA TRP A 105 -24.46 7.94 -12.43
C TRP A 105 -25.16 6.73 -11.79
N GLY A 106 -24.53 6.09 -10.80
CA GLY A 106 -25.09 4.96 -10.07
C GLY A 106 -26.24 5.35 -9.13
N SER A 107 -26.13 6.54 -8.52
CA SER A 107 -27.12 7.09 -7.60
C SER A 107 -28.28 7.82 -8.29
N ALA A 108 -28.22 8.00 -9.62
CA ALA A 108 -29.31 8.57 -10.40
C ALA A 108 -30.62 7.81 -10.13
N ARG A 109 -31.73 8.57 -10.03
CA ARG A 109 -33.07 8.08 -9.61
C ARG A 109 -33.56 6.87 -10.40
N THR A 110 -33.07 6.71 -11.62
CA THR A 110 -33.38 5.62 -12.56
C THR A 110 -32.62 4.32 -12.31
N ARG A 111 -31.43 4.35 -11.69
CA ARG A 111 -30.57 3.15 -11.51
C ARG A 111 -30.48 2.64 -10.08
N ARG A 112 -30.62 3.49 -9.05
CA ARG A 112 -30.60 3.12 -7.62
C ARG A 112 -29.48 2.14 -7.23
N ARG A 113 -28.28 2.30 -7.77
CA ARG A 113 -27.08 1.50 -7.46
C ARG A 113 -25.99 2.37 -6.83
N PRO A 114 -26.17 2.84 -5.58
CA PRO A 114 -25.17 3.66 -4.89
C PRO A 114 -23.84 2.92 -4.67
N GLY A 115 -23.85 1.58 -4.68
CA GLY A 115 -22.65 0.75 -4.53
C GLY A 115 -21.68 0.76 -5.71
N LEU A 116 -22.11 1.22 -6.89
CA LEU A 116 -21.33 1.09 -8.12
C LEU A 116 -19.96 1.79 -8.07
N GLY A 117 -19.91 3.00 -7.50
CA GLY A 117 -18.65 3.74 -7.35
C GLY A 117 -17.63 2.95 -6.53
N PHE A 118 -18.09 2.31 -5.45
CA PHE A 118 -17.25 1.49 -4.58
C PHE A 118 -16.83 0.19 -5.27
N TRP A 119 -17.73 -0.48 -5.98
CA TRP A 119 -17.35 -1.69 -6.73
C TRP A 119 -16.35 -1.39 -7.84
N ALA A 120 -16.45 -0.26 -8.53
CA ALA A 120 -15.42 0.13 -9.48
C ALA A 120 -14.06 0.40 -8.81
N ALA A 121 -14.05 1.01 -7.62
CA ALA A 121 -12.84 1.19 -6.84
C ALA A 121 -12.25 -0.17 -6.41
N ALA A 122 -13.11 -1.12 -6.00
CA ALA A 122 -12.71 -2.49 -5.69
C ALA A 122 -12.12 -3.19 -6.91
N SER A 123 -12.71 -3.04 -8.11
CA SER A 123 -12.19 -3.62 -9.35
C SER A 123 -10.83 -3.03 -9.72
N LEU A 124 -10.60 -1.73 -9.52
CA LEU A 124 -9.31 -1.11 -9.77
C LEU A 124 -8.24 -1.58 -8.78
N ALA A 125 -8.60 -1.70 -7.50
CA ALA A 125 -7.70 -2.28 -6.49
C ALA A 125 -7.37 -3.75 -6.79
N LEU A 126 -8.34 -4.52 -7.29
CA LEU A 126 -8.12 -5.90 -7.72
C LEU A 126 -7.21 -5.97 -8.96
N ALA A 127 -7.40 -5.08 -9.94
CA ALA A 127 -6.52 -4.99 -11.10
C ALA A 127 -5.08 -4.64 -10.70
N ALA A 128 -4.90 -3.77 -9.70
CA ALA A 128 -3.59 -3.47 -9.13
C ALA A 128 -2.96 -4.70 -8.45
N GLU A 129 -3.75 -5.52 -7.76
CA GLU A 129 -3.26 -6.78 -7.19
C GLU A 129 -2.84 -7.78 -8.26
N VAL A 130 -3.64 -7.93 -9.32
CA VAL A 130 -3.27 -8.80 -10.45
C VAL A 130 -1.95 -8.32 -11.06
N ALA A 131 -1.82 -7.01 -11.31
CA ALA A 131 -0.57 -6.45 -11.82
C ALA A 131 0.61 -6.70 -10.86
N HIS A 132 0.40 -6.57 -9.55
CA HIS A 132 1.43 -6.86 -8.55
C HIS A 132 1.87 -8.34 -8.60
N GLN A 133 0.94 -9.29 -8.74
CA GLN A 133 1.27 -10.71 -8.83
C GLN A 133 1.98 -11.11 -10.14
N THR A 134 1.87 -10.30 -11.20
CA THR A 134 2.63 -10.56 -12.43
C THR A 134 4.12 -10.23 -12.31
N LEU A 135 4.54 -9.54 -11.25
CA LEU A 135 5.95 -9.22 -11.04
C LEU A 135 6.71 -10.44 -10.47
N PRO A 136 7.84 -10.85 -11.08
CA PRO A 136 8.56 -12.04 -10.65
C PRO A 136 9.09 -11.91 -9.20
N PRO A 137 9.06 -13.00 -8.41
CA PRO A 137 9.44 -13.00 -6.99
C PRO A 137 10.95 -12.91 -6.75
N GLU A 138 11.80 -13.38 -7.67
CA GLU A 138 13.27 -13.40 -7.53
C GLU A 138 13.89 -12.02 -7.29
N GLN A 139 13.30 -10.95 -7.83
CA GLN A 139 13.81 -9.58 -7.64
C GLN A 139 13.43 -8.96 -6.28
N VAL A 140 12.58 -9.63 -5.49
CA VAL A 140 12.03 -9.06 -4.24
C VAL A 140 12.89 -9.40 -3.03
N GLU A 141 13.47 -10.60 -2.96
CA GLU A 141 14.28 -11.03 -1.82
C GLU A 141 15.71 -10.46 -1.86
N GLU A 142 16.32 -10.35 -3.04
CA GLU A 142 17.70 -9.82 -3.16
C GLU A 142 17.80 -8.34 -2.75
N ALA A 143 16.84 -7.50 -3.15
CA ALA A 143 16.83 -6.08 -2.78
C ALA A 143 16.63 -5.85 -1.26
N GLU A 144 15.91 -6.75 -0.59
CA GLU A 144 15.66 -6.68 0.85
C GLU A 144 16.86 -7.16 1.67
N GLN A 145 17.58 -8.18 1.19
CA GLN A 145 18.84 -8.65 1.79
C GLN A 145 19.97 -7.62 1.64
N VAL A 146 20.07 -6.93 0.50
CA VAL A 146 21.09 -5.88 0.27
C VAL A 146 20.85 -4.65 1.16
N LYS A 147 19.59 -4.34 1.52
CA LYS A 147 19.22 -3.27 2.47
C LYS A 147 19.34 -3.66 3.95
N GLN A 148 19.74 -4.89 4.27
CA GLN A 148 20.30 -5.25 5.58
C GLN A 148 21.85 -5.23 5.57
N PRO A 149 22.55 -4.11 5.27
CA PRO A 149 23.98 -4.09 5.45
C PRO A 149 24.28 -4.04 6.95
N ALA A 150 24.79 -5.14 7.49
CA ALA A 150 25.72 -5.21 8.62
C ALA A 150 25.37 -4.43 9.93
N ARG A 151 24.13 -3.99 10.14
CA ARG A 151 23.78 -3.13 11.29
C ARG A 151 23.64 -3.88 12.62
N SER A 152 23.91 -5.19 12.68
CA SER A 152 23.64 -5.95 13.92
C SER A 152 24.61 -7.07 14.29
N ARG A 153 25.88 -7.05 13.86
CA ARG A 153 26.87 -7.97 14.49
C ARG A 153 27.99 -7.33 15.30
N ASP A 154 28.43 -6.10 15.00
CA ASP A 154 29.60 -5.52 15.69
C ASP A 154 29.35 -4.31 16.60
N ALA A 155 28.11 -3.82 16.73
CA ALA A 155 27.80 -2.78 17.71
C ALA A 155 27.48 -3.39 19.09
N ARG A 156 28.38 -4.18 19.66
CA ARG A 156 28.44 -4.29 21.13
C ARG A 156 29.13 -3.01 21.61
N PRO A 157 28.46 -2.11 22.35
CA PRO A 157 29.21 -1.10 23.09
C PRO A 157 30.09 -1.86 24.07
N THR A 158 31.40 -1.87 23.83
CA THR A 158 32.39 -2.22 24.84
C THR A 158 32.28 -1.18 25.94
N VAL A 159 31.40 -1.44 26.91
CA VAL A 159 31.37 -0.72 28.18
C VAL A 159 32.68 -1.06 28.89
N ARG A 160 33.72 -0.29 28.59
CA ARG A 160 34.99 -0.36 29.31
C ARG A 160 34.73 0.20 30.70
N ALA A 161 34.55 -0.69 31.66
CA ALA A 161 34.44 -0.32 33.07
C ALA A 161 35.68 0.49 33.45
N MET A 162 35.47 1.77 33.77
CA MET A 162 36.51 2.66 34.26
C MET A 162 36.58 2.41 35.78
N THR A 163 37.52 1.56 36.19
CA THR A 163 37.92 1.43 37.59
C THR A 163 38.57 2.75 38.01
N ILE A 164 37.95 3.41 38.99
CA ILE A 164 38.53 4.53 39.72
C ILE A 164 39.28 3.88 40.89
N GLU A 165 40.61 3.91 40.83
CA GLU A 165 41.51 3.68 41.99
C GLU A 165 41.75 4.99 42.73
#